data_AF-A0A8H8Z1N8-F1
#
_entry.id   AF-A0A8H8Z1N8-F1
#
_cell.length_a   1.000
_cell.length_b   1.000
_cell.length_c   1.000
_cell.angle_alpha   90.00
_cell.angle_beta   90.00
_cell.angle_gamma   90.00
#
_symmetry.space_group_name_H-M   'P 1'
#
loop_
_entity.id
_entity.type
_entity.pdbx_description
1 polymer ?
#
loop_
_entity_poly.entity_id
_entity_poly.type
_entity_poly.pdbx_seq_one_letter_code
_entity_poly.pdbx_strand_id
1 'polypeptide(L)'
;MNDCRSAIESVGLDPQLGFLHSVRPGRAALALDLMEEFRSILADRLALTLINRGQITERDLQEQEGGAVYLQDDARKIVVIAYQERKQEEITHPLLDSKVPFGLLP
;
A
#
# COMPACT_ATOMS: atom_id res chain seq x y z
N MET A 1 3.38 2.80 2.27
CA MET A 1 4.05 3.87 3.04
C MET A 1 5.00 4.70 2.17
N ASN A 2 5.89 4.09 1.36
CA ASN A 2 6.83 4.87 0.53
C ASN A 2 6.12 5.86 -0.41
N ASP A 3 5.05 5.43 -1.08
CA ASP A 3 4.21 6.31 -1.93
C ASP A 3 3.74 7.55 -1.16
N CYS A 4 3.02 7.36 -0.04
CA CYS A 4 2.55 8.46 0.82
C CYS A 4 3.67 9.38 1.32
N ARG A 5 4.82 8.81 1.70
CA ARG A 5 5.96 9.60 2.18
C ARG A 5 6.51 10.48 1.06
N SER A 6 6.73 9.91 -0.13
CA SER A 6 7.21 10.66 -1.28
C SER A 6 6.23 11.75 -1.71
N ALA A 7 4.92 11.48 -1.66
CA ALA A 7 3.89 12.47 -1.92
C ALA A 7 3.97 13.67 -0.95
N ILE A 8 4.04 13.40 0.36
CA ILE A 8 4.19 14.42 1.41
C ILE A 8 5.47 15.25 1.19
N GLU A 9 6.60 14.60 0.95
CA GLU A 9 7.88 15.28 0.72
C GLU A 9 7.83 16.16 -0.55
N SER A 10 7.16 15.69 -1.62
CA SER A 10 7.04 16.42 -2.88
C SER A 10 6.27 17.73 -2.78
N VAL A 11 5.38 17.86 -1.79
CA VAL A 11 4.61 19.08 -1.51
C VAL A 11 5.22 19.92 -0.38
N GLY A 12 6.38 19.51 0.16
CA GLY A 12 7.11 20.26 1.18
C GLY A 12 6.62 20.09 2.62
N LEU A 13 5.82 19.05 2.89
CA LEU A 13 5.39 18.72 4.25
C LEU A 13 6.42 17.83 4.97
N ASP A 14 6.46 17.87 6.31
CA ASP A 14 7.34 17.01 7.11
C ASP A 14 6.65 15.66 7.39
N PRO A 15 7.17 14.53 6.88
CA PRO A 15 6.58 13.22 7.11
C PRO A 15 6.53 12.79 8.58
N GLN A 16 7.34 13.37 9.47
CA GLN A 16 7.41 12.97 10.87
C GLN A 16 6.27 13.54 11.73
N LEU A 17 5.60 14.60 11.26
CA LEU A 17 4.57 15.30 12.02
C LEU A 17 3.16 14.77 11.72
N GLY A 18 2.82 13.62 12.32
CA GLY A 18 1.49 13.03 12.26
C GLY A 18 0.52 13.63 13.29
N PHE A 19 -0.77 13.54 12.98
CA PHE A 19 -1.90 13.93 13.82
C PHE A 19 -2.58 12.72 14.48
N LEU A 20 -2.68 11.60 13.78
CA LEU A 20 -3.29 10.36 14.29
C LEU A 20 -2.22 9.45 14.92
N HIS A 21 -1.15 9.16 14.20
CA HIS A 21 -0.04 8.37 14.72
C HIS A 21 0.87 9.21 15.62
N SER A 22 1.28 8.66 16.77
CA SER A 22 2.19 9.35 17.69
C SER A 22 3.51 9.71 17.01
N VAL A 23 3.90 10.98 17.17
CA VAL A 23 5.20 11.50 16.72
C VAL A 23 6.31 10.82 17.50
N ARG A 24 7.24 10.17 16.78
CA ARG A 24 8.44 9.54 17.32
C ARG A 24 9.60 9.79 16.35
N PRO A 25 10.83 10.05 16.84
CA PRO A 25 11.99 10.22 15.98
C PRO A 25 12.15 9.06 15.00
N GLY A 26 12.32 9.36 13.71
CA GLY A 26 12.52 8.36 12.66
C GLY A 26 11.24 7.66 12.18
N ARG A 27 10.07 8.00 12.71
CA ARG A 27 8.78 7.49 12.22
C ARG A 27 8.12 8.53 11.33
N ALA A 28 7.81 8.16 10.09
CA ALA A 28 7.03 9.00 9.18
C ALA A 28 5.54 8.98 9.56
N ALA A 29 5.19 9.56 10.71
CA ALA A 29 3.84 9.52 11.27
C ALA A 29 2.78 10.11 10.33
N LEU A 30 3.06 11.23 9.65
CA LEU A 30 2.13 11.81 8.68
C LEU A 30 1.90 10.92 7.46
N ALA A 31 2.94 10.20 7.01
CA ALA A 31 2.80 9.23 5.92
C ALA A 31 1.96 8.02 6.33
N LEU A 32 1.99 7.64 7.61
CA LEU A 32 1.12 6.60 8.15
C LEU A 32 -0.32 7.08 8.27
N ASP A 33 -0.54 8.33 8.68
CA ASP A 33 -1.87 8.94 8.72
C ASP A 33 -2.50 8.98 7.32
N LEU A 34 -1.76 9.49 6.34
CA LEU A 34 -2.23 9.57 4.95
C LEU A 34 -2.55 8.18 4.37
N MET A 35 -1.75 7.17 4.71
CA MET A 35 -1.96 5.80 4.23
C MET A 35 -3.31 5.21 4.68
N GLU A 36 -3.88 5.63 5.81
CA GLU A 36 -5.13 5.05 6.31
C GLU A 36 -6.31 5.26 5.34
N GLU A 37 -6.35 6.38 4.62
CA GLU A 37 -7.37 6.65 3.60
C GLU A 37 -7.29 5.72 2.39
N PHE A 38 -6.10 5.16 2.11
CA PHE A 38 -5.85 4.35 0.91
C PHE A 38 -5.67 2.86 1.20
N ARG A 39 -5.40 2.47 2.46
CA ARG A 39 -5.07 1.08 2.82
C ARG A 39 -6.16 0.11 2.35
N SER A 40 -7.41 0.41 2.65
CA SER A 40 -8.53 -0.49 2.35
C SER A 40 -8.69 -0.76 0.86
N ILE A 41 -8.53 0.27 0.03
CA ILE A 41 -8.82 0.21 -1.40
C ILE A 41 -7.62 -0.22 -2.27
N LEU A 42 -6.39 0.08 -1.83
CA LEU A 42 -5.16 -0.32 -2.51
C LEU A 42 -4.59 -1.65 -1.99
N ALA A 43 -4.51 -1.83 -0.67
CA ALA A 43 -3.84 -2.98 -0.06
C ALA A 43 -4.83 -4.11 0.29
N ASP A 44 -5.85 -3.83 1.11
CA ASP A 44 -6.72 -4.90 1.64
C ASP A 44 -7.53 -5.56 0.53
N ARG A 45 -8.11 -4.74 -0.36
CA ARG A 45 -8.81 -5.24 -1.55
C ARG A 45 -7.90 -6.06 -2.47
N LEU A 46 -6.63 -5.67 -2.62
CA LEU A 46 -5.66 -6.43 -3.41
C LEU A 46 -5.38 -7.79 -2.76
N ALA A 47 -5.11 -7.82 -1.45
CA ALA A 47 -4.86 -9.05 -0.71
C ALA A 47 -6.03 -10.04 -0.85
N LEU A 48 -7.26 -9.57 -0.66
CA LEU A 48 -8.46 -10.39 -0.87
C LEU A 48 -8.60 -10.86 -2.31
N THR A 49 -8.28 -10.01 -3.29
CA THR A 49 -8.33 -10.38 -4.71
C THR A 49 -7.36 -11.51 -5.04
N LEU A 50 -6.11 -11.41 -4.56
CA LEU A 50 -5.08 -12.40 -4.80
C LEU A 50 -5.43 -13.76 -4.19
N ILE A 51 -5.99 -13.76 -2.97
CA ILE A 51 -6.45 -14.99 -2.29
C ILE A 51 -7.67 -15.58 -3.02
N ASN A 52 -8.71 -14.77 -3.29
CA ASN A 52 -9.95 -15.25 -3.89
C ASN A 52 -9.76 -15.80 -5.32
N ARG A 53 -8.75 -15.30 -6.04
CA ARG A 53 -8.37 -15.80 -7.38
C ARG A 53 -7.36 -16.94 -7.34
N GLY A 54 -6.91 -17.37 -6.16
CA GLY A 54 -5.91 -18.42 -6.01
C GLY A 54 -4.53 -18.04 -6.56
N GLN A 55 -4.23 -16.74 -6.70
CA GLN A 55 -2.92 -16.25 -7.14
C GLN A 55 -1.89 -16.32 -6.01
N ILE A 56 -2.36 -16.28 -4.76
CA ILE A 56 -1.58 -16.56 -3.55
C ILE A 56 -2.34 -17.63 -2.78
N THR A 57 -1.63 -18.68 -2.39
CA THR A 57 -2.16 -19.86 -1.71
C THR A 57 -1.35 -20.19 -0.46
N GLU A 58 -1.79 -21.19 0.32
CA GLU A 58 -1.00 -21.69 1.46
C GLU A 58 0.42 -22.13 1.08
N ARG A 59 0.61 -22.60 -0.16
CA ARG A 59 1.91 -23.09 -0.66
C ARG A 59 2.93 -21.98 -0.87
N ASP A 60 2.46 -20.73 -0.92
CA ASP A 60 3.25 -19.52 -1.11
C ASP A 60 3.71 -18.92 0.22
N LEU A 61 3.23 -19.48 1.33
CA LEU A 61 3.54 -19.07 2.68
C LEU A 61 4.59 -20.02 3.28
N GLN A 62 5.54 -19.46 4.01
CA GLN A 62 6.59 -20.19 4.70
C GLN A 62 6.58 -19.83 6.19
N GLU A 63 6.19 -20.81 7.01
CA GLU A 63 6.31 -20.69 8.46
C GLU A 63 7.77 -20.81 8.87
N GLN A 64 8.20 -19.92 9.76
CA GLN A 64 9.53 -19.86 10.31
C GLN A 64 9.53 -20.42 11.74
N GLU A 65 10.71 -20.79 12.21
CA GLU A 65 10.91 -21.10 13.63
C GLU A 65 10.48 -19.89 14.48
N GLY A 66 9.55 -20.12 15.40
CA GLY A 66 8.93 -19.05 16.22
C GLY A 66 7.56 -18.56 15.75
N GLY A 67 6.98 -19.16 14.71
CA GLY A 67 5.58 -18.94 14.31
C GLY A 67 5.34 -17.73 13.40
N ALA A 68 6.41 -17.07 12.92
CA ALA A 68 6.28 -16.07 11.88
C ALA A 68 5.93 -16.73 10.53
N VAL A 69 5.11 -16.08 9.71
CA VAL A 69 4.75 -16.58 8.37
C VAL A 69 5.19 -15.56 7.33
N TYR A 70 6.04 -15.98 6.40
CA TYR A 70 6.58 -15.14 5.34
C TYR A 70 6.03 -15.54 3.97
N LEU A 71 5.95 -14.57 3.07
CA LEU A 71 5.75 -14.84 1.64
C LEU A 71 7.07 -15.31 1.03
N GLN A 72 7.01 -16.42 0.30
CA GLN A 72 8.10 -16.88 -0.54
C GLN A 72 8.43 -15.87 -1.64
N ASP A 73 9.64 -15.95 -2.19
CA ASP A 73 10.15 -14.94 -3.12
C ASP A 73 9.32 -14.82 -4.40
N ASP A 74 8.85 -15.92 -4.96
CA ASP A 74 8.01 -15.88 -6.17
C ASP A 74 6.62 -15.31 -5.90
N ALA A 75 6.03 -15.67 -4.75
CA ALA A 75 4.76 -15.08 -4.29
C ALA A 75 4.88 -13.57 -4.05
N ARG A 76 6.01 -13.12 -3.49
CA ARG A 76 6.29 -11.71 -3.29
C ARG A 76 6.36 -10.94 -4.61
N LYS A 77 6.95 -11.52 -5.66
CA LYS A 77 6.94 -10.92 -7.00
C LYS A 77 5.52 -10.78 -7.54
N ILE A 78 4.66 -11.79 -7.37
CA ILE A 78 3.24 -11.74 -7.76
C ILE A 78 2.53 -10.56 -7.08
N VAL A 79 2.69 -10.42 -5.76
CA VAL A 79 2.08 -9.30 -5.00
C VAL A 79 2.58 -7.95 -5.52
N VAL A 80 3.90 -7.80 -5.73
CA VAL A 80 4.48 -6.53 -6.21
C VAL A 80 3.99 -6.18 -7.61
N ILE A 81 3.96 -7.14 -8.54
CA ILE A 81 3.46 -6.93 -9.90
C ILE A 81 1.99 -6.51 -9.85
N ALA A 82 1.14 -7.26 -9.12
CA ALA A 82 -0.28 -6.96 -9.02
C ALA A 82 -0.54 -5.59 -8.36
N TYR A 83 0.27 -5.18 -7.38
CA TYR A 83 0.21 -3.84 -6.79
C TYR A 83 0.57 -2.74 -7.81
N GLN A 84 1.62 -2.95 -8.63
CA GLN A 84 1.99 -2.00 -9.68
C GLN A 84 0.95 -1.90 -10.80
N GLU A 85 0.38 -3.03 -11.22
CA GLU A 85 -0.72 -3.05 -12.19
C GLU A 85 -1.96 -2.31 -11.65
N ARG A 86 -2.30 -2.54 -10.38
CA ARG A 86 -3.41 -1.86 -9.72
C ARG A 86 -3.23 -0.34 -9.67
N LYS A 87 -1.99 0.15 -9.50
CA LYS A 87 -1.67 1.58 -9.57
C LYS A 87 -1.88 2.18 -10.98
N GLN A 88 -1.90 1.36 -12.03
CA GLN A 88 -2.16 1.83 -13.40
C GLN A 88 -3.64 1.87 -13.75
N GLU A 89 -4.52 1.26 -12.94
CA GLU A 89 -5.98 1.32 -13.14
C GLU A 89 -6.45 2.78 -13.10
N GLU A 90 -7.27 3.20 -14.08
CA GLU A 90 -7.86 4.54 -14.07
C GLU A 90 -9.09 4.59 -13.18
N ILE A 91 -9.17 5.63 -12.35
CA ILE A 91 -10.38 5.99 -11.61
C ILE A 91 -10.84 7.40 -12.00
N THR A 92 -12.14 7.68 -11.83
CA THR A 92 -12.66 9.04 -12.00
C THR A 92 -12.49 9.79 -10.68
N HIS A 93 -11.73 10.89 -10.71
CA HIS A 93 -11.51 11.69 -9.50
C HIS A 93 -12.83 12.39 -9.10
N PRO A 94 -13.34 12.16 -7.88
CA PRO A 94 -14.71 12.53 -7.51
C PRO A 94 -14.98 14.04 -7.54
N LEU A 95 -13.94 14.87 -7.41
CA LEU A 95 -14.06 16.33 -7.43
C LEU A 95 -13.67 16.97 -8.77
N LEU A 96 -12.84 16.31 -9.57
CA LEU A 96 -12.30 16.89 -10.80
C LEU A 96 -13.00 16.35 -12.06
N ASP A 97 -13.83 15.32 -11.90
CA ASP A 97 -14.54 14.61 -12.98
C ASP A 97 -13.63 14.19 -14.14
N SER A 98 -12.38 13.87 -13.80
CA SER A 98 -11.34 13.50 -14.74
C SER A 98 -10.79 12.12 -14.42
N LYS A 99 -10.39 11.40 -15.46
CA LYS A 99 -9.72 10.10 -15.30
C LYS A 99 -8.28 10.31 -14.88
N VAL A 100 -7.88 9.63 -13.82
CA VAL A 100 -6.51 9.62 -13.32
C VAL A 100 -6.10 8.19 -12.98
N PRO A 101 -4.84 7.79 -13.25
CA PRO A 101 -4.30 6.55 -12.72
C PRO A 101 -4.38 6.53 -11.19
N PHE A 102 -4.76 5.40 -10.63
CA PHE A 102 -4.94 5.28 -9.19
C PHE A 102 -3.64 5.50 -8.43
N GLY A 103 -2.50 5.18 -9.04
CA GLY A 103 -1.17 5.42 -8.50
C GLY A 103 -0.76 6.89 -8.38
N LEU A 104 -1.58 7.83 -8.87
CA LEU A 104 -1.45 9.26 -8.58
C LEU A 104 -2.14 9.66 -7.26
N LEU A 105 -2.78 8.70 -6.56
CA LEU A 105 -3.55 8.92 -5.33
C LEU A 105 -3.14 7.83 -4.31
N PRO A 106 -2.19 8.04 -3.38
CA PRO A 106 -1.44 9.25 -2.97
C PRO A 106 0.02 9.33 -3.44
#